data_AF-A0AAF3FM12-F1
#
_entry.id   AF-A0AAF3FM12-F1
#
_cell.length_a   1.000
_cell.length_b   1.000
_cell.length_c   1.000
_cell.angle_alpha   90.00
_cell.angle_beta   90.00
_cell.angle_gamma   90.00
#
_symmetry.space_group_name_H-M   'P 1'
#
loop_
_entity.id
_entity.type
_entity.pdbx_description
1 polymer ?
#
loop_
_entity_poly.entity_id
_entity_poly.type
_entity_poly.pdbx_seq_one_letter_code
_entity_poly.pdbx_strand_id
1 'polypeptide(L)'
;MTTINTNEWPPSNLSNLLVVADWKRVDEIGNMTDEDKRNTCIFEMSNRTRNTKGYYQALNDQQLVGNGALYAVMRVKGWRTAAEMKNLTMEDLRETAIVNLNYKRIPNMQSYSNFELASWACCDDMPMVVNFSESNKTFVI
;
A
#
# COMPACT_ATOMS: atom_id res chain seq x y z
N MET A 1 2.38 -9.23 -21.78
CA MET A 1 1.42 -8.23 -21.26
C MET A 1 0.92 -8.78 -19.93
N THR A 2 1.42 -8.26 -18.81
CA THR A 2 1.01 -8.70 -17.47
C THR A 2 -0.34 -8.06 -17.17
N THR A 3 -1.37 -8.87 -16.97
CA THR A 3 -2.70 -8.37 -16.59
C THR A 3 -2.60 -7.76 -15.19
N ILE A 4 -2.79 -6.45 -15.06
CA ILE A 4 -2.82 -5.75 -13.77
C ILE A 4 -4.23 -5.87 -13.22
N ASN A 5 -4.40 -6.64 -12.15
CA ASN A 5 -5.68 -6.76 -11.48
C ASN A 5 -5.79 -5.67 -10.42
N THR A 6 -6.44 -4.55 -10.75
CA THR A 6 -6.67 -3.44 -9.81
C THR A 6 -7.64 -3.79 -8.68
N ASN A 7 -8.33 -4.93 -8.79
CA ASN A 7 -9.22 -5.46 -7.76
C ASN A 7 -8.51 -6.44 -6.82
N GLU A 8 -7.24 -6.75 -7.08
CA GLU A 8 -6.45 -7.65 -6.23
C GLU A 8 -5.92 -6.90 -5.01
N TRP A 9 -6.63 -7.09 -3.90
CA TRP A 9 -6.26 -6.56 -2.59
C TRP A 9 -5.93 -7.69 -1.61
N PRO A 10 -4.85 -7.55 -0.82
CA PRO A 10 -3.79 -6.55 -0.98
C PRO A 10 -2.98 -6.78 -2.26
N PRO A 11 -2.24 -5.78 -2.75
CA PRO A 11 -1.46 -5.93 -3.98
C PRO A 11 -0.42 -7.04 -3.82
N SER A 12 -0.35 -7.98 -4.76
CA SER A 12 0.56 -9.14 -4.72
C SER A 12 1.92 -8.91 -5.38
N ASN A 13 2.06 -7.81 -6.15
CA ASN A 13 3.28 -7.47 -6.88
C ASN A 13 3.45 -5.94 -7.00
N LEU A 14 4.62 -5.50 -7.45
CA LEU A 14 4.96 -4.07 -7.57
C LEU A 14 4.03 -3.30 -8.52
N SER A 15 3.58 -3.92 -9.62
CA SER A 15 2.67 -3.29 -10.57
C SER A 15 1.32 -2.98 -9.91
N ASN A 16 0.74 -3.97 -9.22
CA ASN A 16 -0.51 -3.78 -8.50
C ASN A 16 -0.33 -2.76 -7.38
N LEU A 17 0.78 -2.80 -6.63
CA LEU A 17 1.05 -1.84 -5.56
C LEU A 17 1.03 -0.39 -6.07
N LEU A 18 1.73 -0.10 -7.17
CA LEU A 18 1.80 1.24 -7.73
C LEU A 18 0.42 1.82 -8.06
N VAL A 19 -0.51 0.98 -8.51
CA VAL A 19 -1.89 1.38 -8.82
C VAL A 19 -2.76 1.47 -7.57
N VAL A 20 -2.74 0.43 -6.74
CA VAL A 20 -3.50 0.34 -5.49
C VAL A 20 -3.17 1.50 -4.54
N ALA A 21 -1.89 1.87 -4.45
CA ALA A 21 -1.43 2.98 -3.63
C ALA A 21 -1.60 4.34 -4.31
N ASP A 22 -2.23 4.40 -5.49
CA ASP A 22 -2.46 5.63 -6.26
C ASP A 22 -1.16 6.43 -6.51
N TRP A 23 -0.08 5.72 -6.87
CA TRP A 23 1.21 6.32 -7.22
C TRP A 23 1.42 6.39 -8.73
N LYS A 24 0.81 5.46 -9.46
CA LYS A 24 0.82 5.39 -10.92
C LYS A 24 -0.50 4.89 -11.46
N ARG A 25 -0.86 5.34 -12.66
CA ARG A 25 -2.02 4.85 -13.41
C ARG A 25 -1.66 3.57 -14.18
N VAL A 26 -2.67 2.74 -14.47
CA VAL A 26 -2.50 1.45 -15.16
C VAL A 26 -1.79 1.58 -16.52
N ASP A 27 -2.07 2.65 -17.26
CA ASP A 27 -1.47 2.95 -18.56
C ASP A 27 0.00 3.37 -18.46
N GLU A 28 0.43 3.95 -17.33
CA GLU A 28 1.84 4.24 -17.07
C GLU A 28 2.65 2.97 -16.81
N ILE A 29 2.06 1.97 -16.12
CA ILE A 29 2.76 0.73 -15.74
C ILE A 29 3.23 -0.08 -16.94
N GLY A 30 2.45 -0.09 -18.04
CA GLY A 30 2.76 -0.86 -19.24
C GLY A 30 4.09 -0.48 -19.91
N ASN A 31 4.57 0.74 -19.65
CA ASN A 31 5.82 1.27 -20.19
C ASN A 31 7.01 1.17 -19.22
N MET A 32 6.79 0.67 -18.00
CA MET A 32 7.82 0.58 -16.97
C MET A 32 8.49 -0.80 -17.00
N THR A 33 9.82 -0.80 -16.91
CA THR A 33 10.57 -2.04 -16.61
C THR A 33 10.31 -2.47 -15.16
N ASP A 34 10.65 -3.71 -14.81
CA ASP A 34 10.50 -4.16 -13.41
C ASP A 34 11.42 -3.39 -12.46
N GLU A 35 12.60 -2.98 -12.93
CA GLU A 35 13.50 -2.08 -12.20
C GLU A 35 12.87 -0.70 -12.00
N ASP A 36 12.24 -0.11 -13.02
CA ASP A 36 11.53 1.16 -12.89
C ASP A 36 10.40 1.09 -11.86
N LYS A 37 9.63 -0.01 -11.87
CA LYS A 37 8.54 -0.22 -10.91
C LYS A 37 9.07 -0.29 -9.49
N ARG A 38 10.14 -1.05 -9.29
CA ARG A 38 10.80 -1.18 -7.98
C ARG A 38 11.37 0.15 -7.50
N ASN A 39 12.12 0.85 -8.35
CA ASN A 39 12.71 2.16 -8.02
C ASN A 39 11.63 3.21 -7.71
N THR A 40 10.50 3.17 -8.42
CA THR A 40 9.36 4.06 -8.16
C THR A 40 8.72 3.73 -6.80
N CYS A 41 8.49 2.46 -6.48
CA CYS A 41 7.98 2.05 -5.17
C CYS A 41 8.90 2.52 -4.02
N ILE A 42 10.21 2.33 -4.19
CA ILE A 42 11.22 2.78 -3.22
C ILE A 42 11.16 4.30 -3.03
N PHE A 43 11.08 5.06 -4.12
CA PHE A 43 11.00 6.51 -4.09
C PHE A 43 9.75 6.99 -3.36
N GLU A 44 8.58 6.52 -3.78
CA GLU A 44 7.29 6.91 -3.20
C GLU A 44 7.22 6.56 -1.71
N MET A 45 7.65 5.37 -1.31
CA MET A 45 7.68 4.97 0.09
C MET A 45 8.62 5.84 0.93
N SER A 46 9.81 6.14 0.43
CA SER A 46 10.77 7.01 1.13
C SER A 46 10.31 8.47 1.26
N ASN A 47 9.43 8.93 0.37
CA ASN A 47 8.88 10.29 0.40
C ASN A 47 7.61 10.41 1.26
N ARG A 48 6.97 9.27 1.58
CA ARG A 48 5.67 9.20 2.27
C ARG A 48 5.75 8.63 3.67
N THR A 49 6.93 8.19 4.09
CA THR A 49 7.23 7.64 5.41
C THR A 49 8.54 8.21 5.94
N ARG A 50 8.84 7.96 7.21
CA ARG A 50 10.10 8.36 7.84
C ARG A 50 11.28 7.45 7.48
N ASN A 51 11.04 6.26 6.91
CA ASN A 51 12.11 5.36 6.50
C ASN A 51 12.89 5.92 5.32
N THR A 52 14.21 5.73 5.34
CA THR A 52 15.10 6.23 4.29
C THR A 52 14.98 5.39 3.01
N LYS A 53 15.46 5.95 1.89
CA LYS A 53 15.61 5.20 0.63
C LYS A 53 16.44 3.91 0.83
N GLY A 54 17.52 3.99 1.60
CA GLY A 54 18.39 2.85 1.89
C GLY A 54 17.68 1.70 2.61
N TYR A 55 16.76 2.02 3.53
CA TYR A 55 15.90 1.01 4.16
C TYR A 55 15.08 0.23 3.11
N TYR A 56 14.42 0.94 2.19
CA TYR A 56 13.59 0.30 1.16
C TYR A 56 14.41 -0.45 0.10
N GLN A 57 15.62 0.02 -0.22
CA GLN A 57 16.53 -0.66 -1.15
C GLN A 57 16.98 -2.03 -0.63
N ALA A 58 17.09 -2.20 0.70
CA ALA A 58 17.51 -3.44 1.33
C ALA A 58 16.41 -4.54 1.32
N LEU A 59 15.16 -4.19 1.02
CA LEU A 59 14.03 -5.13 1.01
C LEU A 59 13.94 -5.87 -0.32
N ASN A 60 13.59 -7.16 -0.32
CA ASN A 60 13.18 -7.82 -1.56
C ASN A 60 11.80 -7.29 -2.05
N ASP A 61 11.39 -7.66 -3.26
CA ASP A 61 10.13 -7.17 -3.85
C ASP A 61 8.90 -7.55 -3.02
N GLN A 62 8.87 -8.76 -2.46
CA GLN A 62 7.75 -9.23 -1.64
C GLN A 62 7.62 -8.40 -0.34
N GLN A 63 8.75 -8.10 0.31
CA GLN A 63 8.78 -7.23 1.49
C GLN A 63 8.38 -5.79 1.14
N LEU A 64 8.84 -5.28 0.01
CA LEU A 64 8.49 -3.94 -0.47
C LEU A 64 6.99 -3.85 -0.78
N VAL A 65 6.42 -4.87 -1.42
CA VAL A 65 4.99 -5.01 -1.67
C VAL A 65 4.21 -5.07 -0.36
N GLY A 66 4.63 -5.88 0.61
CA GLY A 66 3.99 -5.96 1.92
C GLY A 66 4.01 -4.63 2.68
N ASN A 67 5.12 -3.90 2.63
CA ASN A 67 5.22 -2.56 3.22
C ASN A 67 4.30 -1.56 2.53
N GLY A 68 4.27 -1.55 1.20
CA GLY A 68 3.40 -0.68 0.42
C GLY A 68 1.91 -1.00 0.63
N ALA A 69 1.55 -2.29 0.74
CA ALA A 69 0.20 -2.73 1.04
C ALA A 69 -0.25 -2.23 2.42
N LEU A 70 0.61 -2.34 3.43
CA LEU A 70 0.34 -1.83 4.77
C LEU A 70 0.14 -0.31 4.76
N TYR A 71 1.00 0.43 4.06
CA TYR A 71 0.84 1.87 3.85
C TYR A 71 -0.51 2.20 3.20
N ALA A 72 -0.90 1.47 2.14
CA ALA A 72 -2.17 1.69 1.47
C ALA A 72 -3.36 1.45 2.41
N VAL A 73 -3.32 0.40 3.23
CA VAL A 73 -4.32 0.12 4.27
C VAL A 73 -4.48 1.27 5.24
N MET A 74 -3.38 1.86 5.74
CA MET A 74 -3.44 2.99 6.66
C MET A 74 -4.28 4.15 6.10
N ARG A 75 -4.14 4.42 4.79
CA ARG A 75 -4.93 5.45 4.10
C ARG A 75 -6.37 5.02 3.88
N VAL A 76 -6.58 3.84 3.32
CA VAL A 76 -7.91 3.36 2.92
C VAL A 76 -8.83 3.21 4.13
N LYS A 77 -8.31 2.72 5.26
CA LYS A 77 -9.05 2.61 6.52
C LYS A 77 -9.09 3.91 7.32
N GLY A 78 -8.36 4.94 6.91
CA GLY A 78 -8.26 6.20 7.65
C GLY A 78 -7.57 6.08 9.01
N TRP A 79 -6.80 5.02 9.25
CA TRP A 79 -6.07 4.83 10.51
C TRP A 79 -4.95 5.85 10.69
N ARG A 80 -4.39 6.34 9.57
CA ARG A 80 -3.44 7.45 9.54
C ARG A 80 -3.66 8.31 8.30
N THR A 81 -3.45 9.60 8.46
CA THR A 81 -3.40 10.58 7.37
C THR A 81 -2.04 10.55 6.66
N ALA A 82 -1.97 11.07 5.43
CA ALA A 82 -0.72 11.22 4.70
C ALA A 82 0.31 12.08 5.43
N ALA A 83 -0.13 13.10 6.17
CA ALA A 83 0.74 13.98 6.94
C ALA A 83 1.35 13.26 8.15
N GLU A 84 0.56 12.44 8.86
CA GLU A 84 1.05 11.64 9.98
C GLU A 84 2.06 10.60 9.49
N MET A 85 1.73 9.87 8.41
CA MET A 85 2.60 8.79 7.93
C MET A 85 3.99 9.26 7.51
N LYS A 86 4.15 10.51 7.04
CA LYS A 86 5.48 11.07 6.75
C LYS A 86 6.42 11.08 7.95
N ASN A 87 5.87 11.08 9.16
CA ASN A 87 6.65 11.07 10.41
C ASN A 87 6.72 9.69 11.06
N LEU A 88 6.15 8.66 10.42
CA LEU A 88 6.09 7.29 10.94
C LEU A 88 6.98 6.36 10.12
N THR A 89 7.60 5.41 10.80
CA THR A 89 8.30 4.29 10.18
C THR A 89 7.33 3.16 9.83
N MET A 90 7.75 2.22 9.00
CA MET A 90 6.98 1.01 8.71
C MET A 90 6.71 0.18 9.97
N GLU A 91 7.59 0.23 10.97
CA GLU A 91 7.36 -0.41 12.27
C GLU A 91 6.22 0.28 13.03
N ASP A 92 6.22 1.61 13.07
CA ASP A 92 5.14 2.38 13.70
C ASP A 92 3.78 2.11 13.01
N LEU A 93 3.77 1.98 11.69
CA LEU A 93 2.57 1.62 10.93
C LEU A 93 2.13 0.17 11.20
N ARG A 94 3.08 -0.75 11.33
CA ARG A 94 2.83 -2.15 11.70
C ARG A 94 2.20 -2.27 13.09
N GLU A 95 2.76 -1.59 14.08
CA GLU A 95 2.19 -1.53 15.43
C GLU A 95 0.76 -0.95 15.41
N THR A 96 0.54 0.11 14.62
CA THR A 96 -0.80 0.68 14.43
C THR A 96 -1.76 -0.36 13.85
N ALA A 97 -1.36 -1.13 12.83
CA ALA A 97 -2.18 -2.19 12.27
C ALA A 97 -2.51 -3.27 13.29
N ILE A 98 -1.51 -3.72 14.06
CA ILE A 98 -1.69 -4.77 15.06
C ILE A 98 -2.67 -4.30 16.14
N VAL A 99 -2.52 -3.08 16.68
CA VAL A 99 -3.46 -2.54 17.67
C VAL A 99 -4.88 -2.47 17.11
N ASN A 100 -5.02 -1.99 15.87
CA ASN A 100 -6.31 -1.89 15.19
C ASN A 100 -6.88 -3.25 14.78
N LEU A 101 -6.12 -4.33 14.72
CA LEU A 101 -6.65 -5.66 14.39
C LEU A 101 -6.84 -6.53 15.63
N ASN A 102 -6.11 -6.26 16.71
CA ASN A 102 -6.13 -7.05 17.93
C ASN A 102 -7.49 -7.01 18.65
N TYR A 103 -8.35 -6.00 18.41
CA TYR A 103 -9.73 -6.02 18.91
C TYR A 103 -10.53 -7.24 18.41
N LYS A 104 -10.10 -7.85 17.30
CA LYS A 104 -10.70 -9.06 16.73
C LYS A 104 -10.18 -10.37 17.34
N ARG A 105 -9.31 -10.29 18.35
CA ARG A 105 -8.71 -11.46 19.03
C ARG A 105 -7.99 -12.40 18.06
N ILE A 106 -7.40 -11.86 16.98
CA ILE A 106 -6.55 -12.62 16.08
C ILE A 106 -5.27 -12.98 16.85
N PRO A 107 -4.98 -14.27 17.12
CA PRO A 107 -3.81 -14.65 17.90
C PRO A 107 -2.53 -14.44 17.10
N ASN A 108 -1.43 -14.11 17.80
CA ASN A 108 -0.08 -14.06 17.25
C ASN A 108 0.15 -13.08 16.09
N MET A 109 -0.58 -11.96 16.03
CA MET A 109 -0.42 -10.95 14.96
C MET A 109 1.02 -10.42 14.81
N GLN A 110 1.79 -10.44 15.90
CA GLN A 110 3.19 -10.04 15.89
C GLN A 110 4.05 -10.92 14.98
N SER A 111 3.66 -12.18 14.71
CA SER A 111 4.39 -13.06 13.80
C SER A 111 4.02 -12.87 12.32
N TYR A 112 2.99 -12.09 12.00
CA TYR A 112 2.50 -11.93 10.63
C TYR A 112 3.40 -10.97 9.86
N SER A 113 3.70 -11.22 8.60
CA SER A 113 4.31 -10.23 7.72
C SER A 113 3.43 -8.98 7.54
N ASN A 114 4.01 -7.88 7.04
CA ASN A 114 3.24 -6.68 6.71
C ASN A 114 2.20 -6.93 5.61
N PHE A 115 2.47 -7.86 4.71
CA PHE A 115 1.50 -8.33 3.72
C PHE A 115 0.31 -9.04 4.39
N GLU A 116 0.56 -9.98 5.31
CA GLU A 116 -0.50 -10.69 6.02
C GLU A 116 -1.35 -9.73 6.88
N LEU A 117 -0.73 -8.79 7.58
CA LEU A 117 -1.46 -7.75 8.32
C LEU A 117 -2.34 -6.89 7.39
N ALA A 118 -1.83 -6.52 6.22
CA ALA A 118 -2.61 -5.80 5.22
C ALA A 118 -3.79 -6.63 4.71
N SER A 119 -3.58 -7.93 4.44
CA SER A 119 -4.65 -8.86 4.05
C SER A 119 -5.76 -8.91 5.10
N TRP A 120 -5.41 -9.09 6.36
CA TRP A 120 -6.38 -9.14 7.46
C TRP A 120 -7.15 -7.82 7.59
N ALA A 121 -6.47 -6.69 7.49
CA ALA A 121 -7.12 -5.38 7.52
C ALA A 121 -8.08 -5.14 6.34
N CYS A 122 -7.76 -5.64 5.15
CA CYS A 122 -8.62 -5.51 3.97
C CYS A 122 -9.89 -6.36 4.08
N CYS A 123 -9.81 -7.58 4.62
CA CYS A 123 -10.96 -8.49 4.77
C CYS A 123 -12.07 -7.96 5.68
N ASP A 124 -11.80 -6.91 6.46
CA ASP A 124 -12.71 -6.41 7.48
C ASP A 124 -13.81 -5.47 6.98
N ASP A 125 -13.56 -4.63 5.96
CA ASP A 125 -14.57 -3.70 5.43
C ASP A 125 -14.13 -3.16 4.07
N MET A 126 -14.37 -3.88 2.98
CA MET A 126 -14.22 -3.30 1.65
C MET A 126 -15.61 -3.22 1.00
N PRO A 127 -16.26 -2.05 0.93
CA PRO A 127 -17.13 -1.81 -0.21
C PRO A 127 -16.22 -1.93 -1.45
N MET A 128 -16.55 -2.84 -2.38
CA MET A 128 -15.77 -3.20 -3.57
C MET A 128 -15.55 -2.06 -4.59
N VAL A 129 -15.59 -0.79 -4.19
CA VAL A 129 -15.47 0.35 -5.10
C VAL A 129 -14.57 1.40 -4.47
N VAL A 130 -13.25 1.17 -4.56
CA VAL A 130 -12.30 2.29 -4.51
C VAL A 130 -12.34 2.91 -5.91
N ASN A 131 -13.23 3.89 -6.10
CA ASN A 131 -13.18 4.73 -7.29
C ASN A 131 -11.88 5.55 -7.20
N PHE A 132 -10.80 5.07 -7.80
CA PHE A 132 -9.66 5.91 -8.14
C PHE A 132 -10.23 7.00 -9.04
N SER A 133 -10.26 8.23 -8.53
CA SER A 133 -10.96 9.32 -9.19
C SER A 133 -10.43 9.49 -10.60
N GLU A 134 -11.29 9.24 -11.59
CA GLU A 134 -11.14 9.89 -12.88
C GLU A 134 -11.11 11.39 -12.59
N SER A 135 -9.94 11.99 -12.82
CA SER A 135 -9.76 13.42 -12.82
C SER A 135 -10.86 14.08 -13.67
N ASN A 136 -11.50 15.10 -13.11
CA ASN A 136 -12.33 16.09 -13.80
C ASN A 136 -13.40 15.55 -14.77
N LYS A 137 -14.63 15.37 -14.26
CA LYS A 137 -15.82 15.79 -15.03
C LYS A 137 -16.77 16.56 -14.14
N THR A 138 -16.71 17.87 -14.33
CA THR A 138 -17.74 18.86 -14.01
C THR A 138 -19.15 18.28 -14.16
N PHE A 139 -20.01 18.46 -13.16
CA PHE A 139 -21.45 18.55 -13.39
C PHE A 139 -21.97 19.82 -12.73
N VAL A 140 -22.18 20.80 -13.60
CA VAL A 140 -23.18 21.85 -13.45
C VAL A 140 -24.54 21.16 -13.55
N ILE A 141 -25.41 21.40 -12.57
CA ILE A 141 -26.84 21.63 -12.80
C ILE A 141 -27.29 22.69 -11.80
#